data_AF-A0A8J2SKJ4-F1
#
_entry.id   AF-A0A8J2SKJ4-F1
#
_cell.length_a   1.000
_cell.length_b   1.000
_cell.length_c   1.000
_cell.angle_alpha   90.00
_cell.angle_beta   90.00
_cell.angle_gamma   90.00
#
_symmetry.space_group_name_H-M   'P 1'
#
loop_
_entity.id
_entity.type
_entity.pdbx_description
1 polymer ?
#
loop_
_entity_poly.entity_id
_entity_poly.type
_entity_poly.pdbx_seq_one_letter_code
_entity_poly.pdbx_strand_id
1 'polypeptide(L)'
;MAATMADTPAEAPPPPPEIKEEGVKRAAPGDDAPKQYPKPIKKNVSAFLHFCAEQREAVKAENPEITGKAGEITKILGQRWKALDGDAKARYNEMAAADKRRYDAEKKERGGDVPKPAKKDAEPHETIIPVARVKKICRADPEVRSMAKEATVVMAKAAEIFVQNLAVATHAVASTRTLRADHVAQAVRDRPDFAFLRVEFPKVDYKPKEAGPKKGPAAPANQPSIASFFKKPKPEAEA
;
A
#
# COMPACT_ATOMS: atom_id res chain seq x y z
N MET A 1 64.67 -1.06 -46.32
CA MET A 1 64.30 0.35 -46.18
C MET A 1 63.00 0.41 -45.40
N ALA A 2 63.06 0.94 -44.18
CA ALA A 2 61.92 1.10 -43.28
C ALA A 2 61.21 2.43 -43.59
N ALA A 3 59.88 2.43 -43.64
CA ALA A 3 59.07 3.63 -43.80
C ALA A 3 57.96 3.67 -42.73
N THR A 4 58.32 4.34 -41.63
CA THR A 4 57.54 5.29 -40.84
C THR A 4 56.07 4.99 -40.53
N MET A 5 55.86 4.52 -39.30
CA MET A 5 54.62 4.68 -38.52
C MET A 5 54.45 6.16 -38.17
N ALA A 6 53.31 6.74 -38.55
CA ALA A 6 52.87 8.04 -38.05
C ALA A 6 52.14 7.83 -36.72
N ASP A 7 52.86 8.10 -35.65
CA ASP A 7 52.37 8.29 -34.29
C ASP A 7 51.35 9.43 -34.29
N THR A 8 50.08 9.12 -34.01
CA THR A 8 49.06 10.14 -33.74
C THR A 8 48.90 10.18 -32.22
N PRO A 9 49.21 11.31 -31.55
CA PRO A 9 49.21 11.37 -30.10
C PRO A 9 47.78 11.19 -29.59
N ALA A 10 47.64 10.29 -28.62
CA ALA A 10 46.41 10.04 -27.89
C ALA A 10 45.96 11.33 -27.18
N GLU A 11 44.97 12.00 -27.77
CA GLU A 11 44.28 13.12 -27.13
C GLU A 11 43.57 12.61 -25.89
N ALA A 12 43.93 13.20 -24.75
CA ALA A 12 43.44 12.81 -23.44
C ALA A 12 41.90 12.77 -23.42
N PRO A 13 41.29 11.71 -22.85
CA PRO A 13 39.84 11.64 -22.77
C PRO A 13 39.32 12.85 -21.97
N PRO A 14 38.26 13.52 -22.44
CA PRO A 14 37.78 14.78 -21.87
C PRO A 14 37.46 14.61 -20.38
N PRO A 15 37.69 15.66 -19.57
CA PRO A 15 37.46 15.61 -18.13
C PRO A 15 36.02 15.17 -17.84
N PRO A 16 35.80 14.36 -16.78
CA PRO A 16 34.50 13.85 -16.42
C PRO A 16 33.47 14.98 -16.36
N PRO A 17 32.27 14.82 -16.94
CA PRO A 17 31.26 15.86 -16.87
C PRO A 17 30.94 16.15 -15.39
N GLU A 18 31.25 17.35 -14.94
CA GLU A 18 30.76 17.88 -13.68
C GLU A 18 29.23 17.83 -13.73
N ILE A 19 28.67 16.98 -12.87
CA ILE A 19 27.23 16.86 -12.69
C ILE A 19 26.79 18.17 -12.01
N LYS A 20 26.35 19.14 -12.81
CA LYS A 20 25.78 20.40 -12.32
C LYS A 20 24.68 20.08 -11.31
N GLU A 21 24.89 20.51 -10.06
CA GLU A 21 23.85 20.50 -9.02
C GLU A 21 22.79 21.54 -9.39
N GLU A 22 21.82 21.17 -10.24
CA GLU A 22 20.62 21.97 -10.46
C GLU A 22 19.40 21.33 -9.81
N GLY A 23 18.68 22.15 -9.03
CA GLY A 23 17.23 22.05 -8.94
C GLY A 23 16.66 21.52 -7.63
N VAL A 24 16.65 22.39 -6.62
CA VAL A 24 15.73 22.42 -5.49
C VAL A 24 14.33 21.94 -5.88
N LYS A 25 13.82 20.89 -5.22
CA LYS A 25 12.38 20.65 -5.11
C LYS A 25 11.92 21.11 -3.73
N ARG A 26 11.15 22.21 -3.74
CA ARG A 26 10.47 22.81 -2.59
C ARG A 26 9.70 21.74 -1.81
N ALA A 27 9.96 21.61 -0.52
CA ALA A 27 9.09 20.93 0.42
C ALA A 27 8.19 21.98 1.11
N ALA A 28 6.91 21.67 1.22
CA ALA A 28 5.91 22.48 1.91
C ALA A 28 6.22 22.56 3.43
N PRO A 29 5.77 23.62 4.14
CA PRO A 29 6.07 23.79 5.55
C PRO A 29 5.18 22.88 6.39
N GLY A 30 5.81 21.94 7.09
CA GLY A 30 5.22 21.12 8.13
C GLY A 30 6.36 20.68 9.05
N ASP A 31 6.15 20.86 10.35
CA ASP A 31 7.15 20.85 11.42
C ASP A 31 8.14 19.67 11.40
N ASP A 32 9.30 19.88 10.78
CA ASP A 32 10.48 19.05 10.95
C ASP A 32 11.71 19.99 10.91
N ALA A 33 12.19 20.40 12.08
CA ALA A 33 13.54 20.94 12.17
C ALA A 33 14.50 19.95 11.47
N PRO A 34 15.37 20.39 10.53
CA PRO A 34 16.19 19.48 9.76
C PRO A 34 17.17 18.78 10.71
N LYS A 35 16.79 17.59 11.18
CA LYS A 35 17.71 16.68 11.87
C LYS A 35 18.78 16.37 10.84
N GLN A 36 19.94 16.99 11.01
CA GLN A 36 21.06 16.89 10.09
C GLN A 36 21.69 15.50 10.25
N TYR A 37 21.06 14.51 9.63
CA TYR A 37 21.63 13.18 9.52
C TYR A 37 22.85 13.25 8.59
N PRO A 38 23.96 12.57 8.93
CA PRO A 38 25.05 12.38 7.98
C PRO A 38 24.48 11.71 6.73
N LYS A 39 24.61 12.37 5.57
CA LYS A 39 24.07 11.85 4.31
C LYS A 39 24.69 10.48 4.03
N PRO A 40 23.89 9.45 3.65
CA PRO A 40 24.43 8.12 3.32
C PRO A 40 25.36 8.21 2.11
N ILE A 41 26.35 7.32 2.06
CA ILE A 41 27.33 7.30 0.99
C ILE A 41 26.65 6.81 -0.29
N LYS A 42 26.83 7.54 -1.40
CA LYS A 42 26.26 7.11 -2.69
C LYS A 42 26.94 5.79 -3.10
N LYS A 43 26.14 4.73 -3.31
CA LYS A 43 26.62 3.40 -3.72
C LYS A 43 27.46 3.46 -4.99
N ASN A 44 28.36 2.49 -5.16
CA ASN A 44 29.09 2.31 -6.41
C ASN A 44 28.15 1.97 -7.57
N VAL A 45 28.44 2.53 -8.74
CA VAL A 45 27.68 2.33 -9.97
C VAL A 45 28.37 1.24 -10.82
N SER A 46 27.58 0.39 -11.48
CA SER A 46 28.11 -0.66 -12.35
C SER A 46 28.34 -0.17 -13.77
N ALA A 47 29.14 -0.89 -14.55
CA ALA A 47 29.47 -0.55 -15.93
C ALA A 47 28.22 -0.33 -16.80
N PHE A 48 27.22 -1.20 -16.64
CA PHE A 48 25.93 -1.06 -17.33
C PHE A 48 25.15 0.20 -16.94
N LEU A 49 25.23 0.64 -15.68
CA LEU A 49 24.53 1.84 -15.22
C LEU A 49 25.20 3.12 -15.70
N HIS A 50 26.54 3.16 -15.81
CA HIS A 50 27.25 4.26 -16.49
C HIS A 50 26.84 4.34 -17.96
N PHE A 51 26.79 3.19 -18.64
CA PHE A 51 26.29 3.10 -20.01
C PHE A 51 24.84 3.59 -20.13
N CYS A 52 23.97 3.19 -19.22
CA CYS A 52 22.59 3.66 -19.20
C CYS A 52 22.49 5.17 -18.97
N ALA A 53 23.33 5.78 -18.14
CA ALA A 53 23.31 7.22 -17.90
C ALA A 53 23.64 8.02 -19.17
N GLU A 54 24.66 7.59 -19.91
CA GLU A 54 25.10 8.24 -21.14
C GLU A 54 24.11 8.00 -22.31
N GLN A 55 23.66 6.76 -22.48
CA GLN A 55 22.80 6.39 -23.61
C GLN A 55 21.33 6.67 -23.38
N ARG A 56 20.88 6.92 -22.15
CA ARG A 56 19.45 7.17 -21.88
C ARG A 56 18.97 8.46 -22.56
N GLU A 57 19.78 9.51 -22.59
CA GLU A 57 19.39 10.75 -23.28
C GLU A 57 19.42 10.57 -24.81
N ALA A 58 20.39 9.82 -25.35
CA ALA A 58 20.40 9.44 -26.75
C ALA A 58 19.17 8.61 -27.15
N VAL A 59 18.84 7.57 -26.37
CA VAL A 59 17.65 6.72 -26.62
C VAL A 59 16.35 7.53 -26.48
N LYS A 60 16.26 8.48 -25.55
CA LYS A 60 15.09 9.37 -25.43
C LYS A 60 14.96 10.33 -26.60
N ALA A 61 16.08 10.88 -27.09
CA ALA A 61 16.09 11.79 -28.24
C ALA A 61 15.72 11.08 -29.54
N GLU A 62 16.21 9.84 -29.73
CA GLU A 62 15.88 9.00 -30.89
C GLU A 62 14.47 8.41 -30.81
N ASN A 63 13.92 8.26 -29.60
CA ASN A 63 12.59 7.67 -29.38
C ASN A 63 11.73 8.60 -28.49
N PRO A 64 11.34 9.79 -29.00
CA PRO A 64 10.55 10.75 -28.23
C PRO A 64 9.15 10.23 -27.87
N GLU A 65 8.58 9.32 -28.66
CA GLU A 65 7.24 8.72 -28.40
C GLU A 65 7.22 7.80 -27.17
N ILE A 66 8.33 7.15 -26.84
CA ILE A 66 8.43 6.22 -25.71
C ILE A 66 9.10 6.86 -24.49
N THR A 67 9.39 8.17 -24.54
CA THR A 67 10.09 8.90 -23.47
C THR A 67 9.35 8.80 -22.11
N GLY A 68 8.02 8.71 -22.14
CA GLY A 68 7.17 8.52 -20.95
C GLY A 68 7.13 7.07 -20.42
N LYS A 69 7.67 6.11 -21.16
CA LYS A 69 7.62 4.68 -20.85
C LYS A 69 9.00 4.15 -20.47
N ALA A 70 9.40 4.41 -19.22
CA ALA A 70 10.73 4.03 -18.71
C ALA A 70 11.09 2.54 -18.93
N GLY A 71 10.12 1.63 -18.88
CA GLY A 71 10.34 0.20 -19.10
C GLY A 71 10.76 -0.16 -20.53
N GLU A 72 10.23 0.53 -21.55
CA GLU A 72 10.61 0.32 -22.95
C GLU A 72 12.02 0.87 -23.21
N ILE A 73 12.35 2.03 -22.65
CA ILE A 73 13.69 2.63 -22.71
C ILE A 73 14.75 1.71 -22.10
N THR A 74 14.48 1.13 -20.92
CA THR A 74 15.40 0.18 -20.28
C THR A 74 15.61 -1.08 -21.12
N LYS A 75 14.58 -1.54 -21.85
CA LYS A 75 14.69 -2.70 -22.75
C LYS A 75 15.64 -2.41 -23.92
N ILE A 76 15.53 -1.23 -24.53
CA ILE A 76 16.42 -0.79 -25.62
C ILE A 76 17.85 -0.63 -25.12
N LEU A 77 18.05 0.00 -23.95
CA LEU A 77 19.38 0.12 -23.34
C LEU A 77 20.00 -1.26 -23.05
N GLY A 78 19.22 -2.23 -22.57
CA GLY A 78 19.69 -3.60 -22.36
C GLY A 78 20.10 -4.30 -23.65
N GLN A 79 19.39 -4.07 -24.76
CA GLN A 79 19.76 -4.59 -26.07
C GLN A 79 21.04 -3.95 -26.60
N ARG A 80 21.17 -2.62 -26.50
CA ARG A 80 22.38 -1.90 -26.90
C ARG A 80 23.59 -2.39 -26.11
N TRP A 81 23.46 -2.53 -24.79
CA TRP A 81 24.53 -3.08 -23.93
C TRP A 81 25.04 -4.45 -24.39
N LYS A 82 24.13 -5.35 -24.79
CA LYS A 82 24.51 -6.67 -25.32
C LYS A 82 25.26 -6.55 -26.65
N ALA A 83 24.84 -5.62 -27.50
CA ALA A 83 25.44 -5.37 -28.81
C ALA A 83 26.78 -4.59 -28.75
N LEU A 84 27.17 -3.98 -27.62
CA LEU A 84 28.49 -3.35 -27.52
C LEU A 84 29.62 -4.37 -27.53
N ASP A 85 30.70 -3.98 -28.19
CA ASP A 85 31.93 -4.75 -28.25
C ASP A 85 32.72 -4.72 -26.92
N GLY A 86 33.67 -5.65 -26.79
CA GLY A 86 34.50 -5.81 -25.59
C GLY A 86 35.23 -4.53 -25.18
N ASP A 87 35.77 -3.80 -26.15
CA ASP A 87 36.55 -2.57 -25.92
C ASP A 87 35.67 -1.41 -25.43
N ALA A 88 34.48 -1.26 -26.00
CA ALA A 88 33.53 -0.25 -25.54
C ALA A 88 33.02 -0.57 -24.12
N LYS A 89 32.81 -1.86 -23.81
CA LYS A 89 32.52 -2.31 -22.44
C LYS A 89 33.70 -2.09 -21.48
N ALA A 90 34.94 -2.20 -21.96
CA ALA A 90 36.13 -1.98 -21.14
C ALA A 90 36.19 -0.56 -20.57
N ARG A 91 35.85 0.46 -21.37
CA ARG A 91 35.71 1.86 -20.90
C ARG A 91 34.74 1.97 -19.72
N TYR A 92 33.56 1.33 -19.82
CA TYR A 92 32.56 1.35 -18.75
C TYR A 92 32.97 0.50 -17.53
N ASN A 93 33.73 -0.58 -17.73
CA ASN A 93 34.27 -1.38 -16.65
C ASN A 93 35.33 -0.61 -15.85
N GLU A 94 36.16 0.20 -16.52
CA GLU A 94 37.12 1.08 -15.86
C GLU A 94 36.41 2.19 -15.08
N MET A 95 35.39 2.82 -15.65
CA MET A 95 34.54 3.79 -14.92
C MET A 95 33.90 3.17 -13.67
N ALA A 96 33.37 1.95 -13.79
CA ALA A 96 32.81 1.22 -12.65
C ALA A 96 33.87 0.86 -11.60
N ALA A 97 35.09 0.54 -12.02
CA ALA A 97 36.20 0.28 -11.11
C ALA A 97 36.64 1.55 -10.36
N ALA A 98 36.68 2.70 -11.03
CA ALA A 98 36.94 4.00 -10.41
C ALA A 98 35.84 4.36 -9.40
N ASP A 99 34.57 4.15 -9.76
CA ASP A 99 33.42 4.41 -8.88
C ASP A 99 33.40 3.48 -7.66
N LYS A 100 33.83 2.23 -7.83
CA LYS A 100 34.04 1.30 -6.72
C LYS A 100 35.15 1.79 -5.79
N ARG A 101 36.29 2.26 -6.32
CA ARG A 101 37.38 2.83 -5.51
C ARG A 101 36.92 4.07 -4.73
N ARG A 102 36.15 4.96 -5.36
CA ARG A 102 35.51 6.11 -4.69
C ARG A 102 34.62 5.66 -3.54
N TYR A 103 33.71 4.72 -3.78
CA TYR A 103 32.80 4.20 -2.76
C TYR A 103 33.55 3.54 -1.60
N ASP A 104 34.55 2.70 -1.89
CA ASP A 104 35.34 1.98 -0.89
C ASP A 104 36.19 2.96 -0.05
N ALA A 105 36.76 4.00 -0.67
CA ALA A 105 37.50 5.05 0.02
C ALA A 105 36.59 5.92 0.91
N GLU A 106 35.45 6.38 0.39
CA GLU A 106 34.48 7.18 1.14
C GLU A 106 33.86 6.38 2.30
N LYS A 107 33.60 5.08 2.08
CA LYS A 107 33.13 4.14 3.11
C LYS A 107 34.17 3.91 4.19
N LYS A 108 35.46 3.82 3.83
CA LYS A 108 36.56 3.66 4.78
C LYS A 108 36.79 4.93 5.60
N GLU A 109 36.78 6.10 4.96
CA GLU A 109 36.99 7.40 5.60
C GLU A 109 35.87 7.73 6.61
N ARG A 110 34.63 7.41 6.28
CA ARG A 110 33.46 7.62 7.15
C ARG A 110 33.22 6.52 8.19
N GLY A 111 34.08 5.50 8.24
CA GLY A 111 33.97 4.39 9.21
C GLY A 111 32.76 3.46 8.96
N GLY A 112 32.18 3.47 7.75
CA GLY A 112 31.02 2.68 7.38
C GLY A 112 29.97 3.47 6.58
N ASP A 113 29.08 2.76 5.89
CA ASP A 113 27.91 3.38 5.29
C ASP A 113 26.84 3.52 6.38
N VAL A 114 26.40 4.76 6.62
CA VAL A 114 25.25 4.99 7.50
C VAL A 114 24.03 4.44 6.76
N PRO A 115 23.36 3.40 7.26
CA PRO A 115 22.15 2.93 6.61
C PRO A 115 21.21 4.12 6.53
N LYS A 116 20.72 4.41 5.31
CA LYS A 116 19.64 5.37 5.12
C LYS A 116 18.61 5.06 6.20
N PRO A 117 18.19 6.04 7.04
CA PRO A 117 17.14 5.77 8.01
C PRO A 117 16.04 5.10 7.21
N ALA A 118 15.69 3.85 7.59
CA ALA A 118 14.51 3.21 7.04
C ALA A 118 13.45 4.30 7.08
N LYS A 119 12.80 4.58 5.95
CA LYS A 119 11.59 5.40 6.02
C LYS A 119 10.81 4.69 7.10
N LYS A 120 10.70 5.30 8.29
CA LYS A 120 9.82 4.80 9.33
C LYS A 120 8.51 4.81 8.56
N ASP A 121 8.07 3.64 8.13
CA ASP A 121 6.72 3.47 7.67
C ASP A 121 5.95 3.90 8.91
N ALA A 122 5.54 5.16 8.94
CA ALA A 122 4.90 5.78 10.08
C ALA A 122 3.92 4.73 10.59
N GLU A 123 4.16 4.29 11.83
CA GLU A 123 3.57 3.10 12.46
C GLU A 123 2.18 2.91 11.87
N PRO A 124 1.92 1.84 11.09
CA PRO A 124 0.66 1.68 10.39
C PRO A 124 -0.42 1.70 11.44
N HIS A 125 -1.10 2.83 11.56
CA HIS A 125 -2.18 3.05 12.51
C HIS A 125 -3.04 1.80 12.54
N GLU A 126 -3.05 1.14 13.69
CA GLU A 126 -3.57 -0.20 13.91
C GLU A 126 -5.08 -0.19 13.69
N THR A 127 -5.45 -0.33 12.42
CA THR A 127 -6.83 -0.38 11.96
C THR A 127 -7.08 -1.84 11.60
N ILE A 128 -8.16 -2.39 12.13
CA ILE A 128 -8.57 -3.77 11.81
C ILE A 128 -8.91 -3.88 10.32
N ILE A 129 -9.41 -2.78 9.74
CA ILE A 129 -9.79 -2.71 8.33
C ILE A 129 -8.55 -2.43 7.46
N PRO A 130 -8.25 -3.26 6.44
CA PRO A 130 -7.07 -3.07 5.59
C PRO A 130 -7.08 -1.75 4.81
N VAL A 131 -6.16 -0.84 5.14
CA VAL A 131 -6.00 0.49 4.53
C VAL A 131 -5.91 0.43 2.99
N ALA A 132 -5.26 -0.59 2.43
CA ALA A 132 -5.14 -0.77 0.98
C ALA A 132 -6.49 -1.05 0.30
N ARG A 133 -7.41 -1.76 0.98
CA ARG A 133 -8.76 -2.04 0.48
C ARG A 133 -9.64 -0.79 0.58
N VAL A 134 -9.55 -0.04 1.68
CA VAL A 134 -10.20 1.26 1.83
C VAL A 134 -9.80 2.20 0.69
N LYS A 135 -8.50 2.30 0.41
CA LYS A 135 -7.99 3.12 -0.71
C LYS A 135 -8.52 2.68 -2.07
N LYS A 136 -8.70 1.36 -2.30
CA LYS A 136 -9.29 0.84 -3.55
C LYS A 136 -10.76 1.21 -3.66
N ILE A 137 -11.53 1.13 -2.57
CA ILE A 137 -12.96 1.50 -2.55
C ILE A 137 -13.12 3.01 -2.82
N CYS A 138 -12.35 3.85 -2.12
CA CYS A 138 -12.44 5.31 -2.33
C CYS A 138 -12.04 5.72 -3.76
N ARG A 139 -11.14 4.97 -4.42
CA ARG A 139 -10.74 5.21 -5.82
C ARG A 139 -11.68 4.57 -6.86
N ALA A 140 -12.73 3.87 -6.42
CA ALA A 140 -13.78 3.44 -7.34
C ALA A 140 -14.63 4.63 -7.81
N ASP A 141 -14.61 5.73 -7.05
CA ASP A 141 -15.18 7.00 -7.46
C ASP A 141 -14.28 7.68 -8.51
N PRO A 142 -14.80 8.00 -9.72
CA PRO A 142 -14.02 8.59 -10.80
C PRO A 142 -13.46 10.00 -10.47
N GLU A 143 -14.05 10.72 -9.51
CA GLU A 143 -13.57 12.05 -9.12
C GLU A 143 -12.34 12.00 -8.20
N VAL A 144 -12.10 10.85 -7.55
CA VAL A 144 -11.02 10.68 -6.58
C VAL A 144 -9.69 10.37 -7.27
N ARG A 145 -9.00 11.43 -7.72
CA ARG A 145 -7.67 11.31 -8.35
C ARG A 145 -6.56 10.86 -7.39
N SER A 146 -6.58 11.33 -6.13
CA SER A 146 -5.51 11.02 -5.17
C SER A 146 -6.00 11.03 -3.73
N MET A 147 -5.24 10.38 -2.84
CA MET A 147 -5.55 10.29 -1.41
C MET A 147 -4.27 10.32 -0.58
N ALA A 148 -4.25 11.18 0.45
CA ALA A 148 -3.22 11.21 1.47
C ALA A 148 -3.21 9.93 2.32
N LYS A 149 -2.06 9.57 2.88
CA LYS A 149 -1.91 8.37 3.73
C LYS A 149 -2.79 8.48 4.98
N GLU A 150 -2.75 9.64 5.64
CA GLU A 150 -3.54 9.92 6.85
C GLU A 150 -5.04 9.90 6.59
N ALA A 151 -5.51 10.50 5.49
CA ALA A 151 -6.92 10.45 5.11
C ALA A 151 -7.41 9.00 4.94
N THR A 152 -6.60 8.12 4.35
CA THR A 152 -6.97 6.71 4.17
C THR A 152 -7.10 5.97 5.52
N VAL A 153 -6.24 6.31 6.48
CA VAL A 153 -6.28 5.76 7.84
C VAL A 153 -7.50 6.24 8.60
N VAL A 154 -7.81 7.54 8.53
CA VAL A 154 -9.00 8.11 9.19
C VAL A 154 -10.27 7.46 8.62
N MET A 155 -10.35 7.27 7.30
CA MET A 155 -11.47 6.57 6.68
C MET A 155 -11.59 5.12 7.17
N ALA A 156 -10.47 4.41 7.35
CA ALA A 156 -10.48 3.05 7.90
C ALA A 156 -11.01 3.03 9.34
N LYS A 157 -10.62 4.00 10.19
CA LYS A 157 -11.12 4.08 11.57
C LYS A 157 -12.58 4.52 11.64
N ALA A 158 -12.99 5.45 10.80
CA ALA A 158 -14.38 5.87 10.69
C ALA A 158 -15.29 4.69 10.28
N ALA A 159 -14.84 3.85 9.34
CA ALA A 159 -15.57 2.65 8.94
C ALA A 159 -15.70 1.64 10.11
N GLU A 160 -14.67 1.49 10.95
CA GLU A 160 -14.75 0.63 12.14
C GLU A 160 -15.82 1.11 13.12
N ILE A 161 -15.80 2.40 13.45
CA ILE A 161 -16.79 3.03 14.35
C ILE A 161 -18.19 2.95 13.73
N PHE A 162 -18.31 3.15 12.42
CA PHE A 162 -19.57 3.05 11.71
C PHE A 162 -20.19 1.66 11.82
N VAL A 163 -19.41 0.59 11.57
CA VAL A 163 -19.88 -0.79 11.68
C VAL A 163 -20.31 -1.11 13.12
N GLN A 164 -19.55 -0.65 14.12
CA GLN A 164 -19.93 -0.82 15.53
C GLN A 164 -21.25 -0.10 15.86
N ASN A 165 -21.41 1.16 15.44
CA ASN A 165 -22.63 1.93 15.67
C ASN A 165 -23.84 1.30 14.97
N LEU A 166 -23.69 0.82 13.74
CA LEU A 166 -24.75 0.11 13.02
C LEU A 166 -25.12 -1.22 13.69
N ALA A 167 -24.15 -1.97 14.20
CA ALA A 167 -24.39 -3.22 14.91
C ALA A 167 -25.19 -2.99 16.21
N VAL A 168 -24.82 -1.96 16.98
CA VAL A 168 -25.56 -1.57 18.20
C VAL A 168 -26.99 -1.14 17.87
N ALA A 169 -27.17 -0.31 16.83
CA ALA A 169 -28.51 0.10 16.39
C ALA A 169 -29.37 -1.09 15.91
N THR A 170 -28.76 -2.02 15.17
CA THR A 170 -29.41 -3.26 14.72
C THR A 170 -29.82 -4.14 15.89
N HIS A 171 -28.98 -4.23 16.92
CA HIS A 171 -29.31 -4.97 18.14
C HIS A 171 -30.44 -4.32 18.93
N ALA A 172 -30.49 -2.98 18.99
CA ALA A 172 -31.54 -2.26 19.71
C ALA A 172 -32.95 -2.50 19.13
N VAL A 173 -33.06 -2.69 17.81
CA VAL A 173 -34.34 -3.01 17.15
C VAL A 173 -34.64 -4.52 17.11
N ALA A 174 -33.64 -5.37 17.36
CA ALA A 174 -33.83 -6.81 17.36
C ALA A 174 -34.45 -7.27 18.69
N SER A 175 -35.60 -7.95 18.61
CA SER A 175 -36.21 -8.61 19.77
C SER A 175 -35.59 -9.98 20.09
N THR A 176 -34.76 -10.51 19.19
CA THR A 176 -34.15 -11.84 19.28
C THR A 176 -32.63 -11.76 19.37
N ARG A 177 -31.99 -12.71 20.08
CA ARG A 177 -30.52 -12.85 20.14
C ARG A 177 -29.84 -13.05 18.78
N THR A 178 -30.58 -13.45 17.76
CA THR A 178 -30.05 -13.63 16.40
C THR A 178 -30.34 -12.38 15.57
N LEU A 179 -29.30 -11.69 15.12
CA LEU A 179 -29.42 -10.57 14.18
C LEU A 179 -29.65 -11.10 12.76
N ARG A 180 -30.51 -10.41 12.01
CA ARG A 180 -30.92 -10.75 10.65
C ARG A 180 -30.97 -9.48 9.80
N ALA A 181 -31.04 -9.64 8.49
CA ALA A 181 -31.07 -8.53 7.55
C ALA A 181 -32.28 -7.59 7.74
N ASP A 182 -33.44 -8.11 8.18
CA ASP A 182 -34.63 -7.32 8.50
C ASP A 182 -34.38 -6.34 9.66
N HIS A 183 -33.62 -6.75 10.68
CA HIS A 183 -33.24 -5.85 11.78
C HIS A 183 -32.32 -4.73 11.29
N VAL A 184 -31.37 -5.02 10.39
CA VAL A 184 -30.48 -3.98 9.82
C VAL A 184 -31.31 -2.98 9.01
N ALA A 185 -32.20 -3.47 8.15
CA ALA A 185 -33.09 -2.63 7.35
C ALA A 185 -34.06 -1.80 8.21
N GLN A 186 -34.48 -2.31 9.37
CA GLN A 186 -35.28 -1.54 10.34
C GLN A 186 -34.43 -0.43 10.99
N ALA A 187 -33.23 -0.75 11.50
CA ALA A 187 -32.33 0.22 12.11
C ALA A 187 -31.94 1.36 11.14
N VAL A 188 -31.70 1.03 9.86
CA VAL A 188 -31.42 2.00 8.79
C VAL A 188 -32.61 2.92 8.50
N ARG A 189 -33.85 2.42 8.64
CA ARG A 189 -35.05 3.24 8.45
C ARG A 189 -35.27 4.19 9.62
N ASP A 190 -35.13 3.68 10.85
CA ASP A 190 -35.48 4.41 12.07
C ASP A 190 -34.49 5.52 12.41
N ARG A 191 -33.20 5.36 12.06
CA ARG A 191 -32.18 6.37 12.36
C ARG A 191 -31.86 7.26 11.15
N PRO A 192 -31.90 8.59 11.29
CA PRO A 192 -31.58 9.51 10.20
C PRO A 192 -30.09 9.46 9.79
N ASP A 193 -29.18 9.17 10.72
CA ASP A 193 -27.74 9.05 10.44
C ASP A 193 -27.42 7.95 9.41
N PHE A 194 -28.33 6.98 9.23
CA PHE A 194 -28.21 5.89 8.27
C PHE A 194 -29.07 6.10 7.02
N ALA A 195 -29.65 7.30 6.82
CA ALA A 195 -30.54 7.57 5.69
C ALA A 195 -29.88 7.28 4.33
N PHE A 196 -28.56 7.48 4.22
CA PHE A 196 -27.80 7.18 2.99
C PHE A 196 -27.81 5.69 2.61
N LEU A 197 -28.09 4.78 3.55
CA LEU A 197 -28.17 3.35 3.31
C LEU A 197 -29.57 2.86 2.90
N ARG A 198 -30.60 3.70 2.95
CA ARG A 198 -31.99 3.25 2.72
C ARG A 198 -32.22 2.63 1.33
N VAL A 199 -31.43 3.05 0.34
CA VAL A 199 -31.49 2.51 -1.04
C VAL A 199 -30.97 1.07 -1.09
N GLU A 200 -29.93 0.77 -0.33
CA GLU A 200 -29.27 -0.55 -0.32
C GLU A 200 -30.01 -1.57 0.56
N PHE A 201 -30.82 -1.09 1.52
CA PHE A 201 -31.58 -1.93 2.43
C PHE A 201 -33.10 -1.73 2.22
N PRO A 202 -33.66 -2.23 1.11
CA PRO A 202 -35.10 -2.12 0.86
C PRO A 202 -35.88 -2.88 1.94
N LYS A 203 -37.13 -2.46 2.16
CA LYS A 203 -38.02 -3.13 3.10
C LYS A 203 -38.24 -4.58 2.62
N VAL A 204 -37.63 -5.52 3.33
CA VAL A 204 -37.85 -6.94 3.10
C VAL A 204 -39.07 -7.34 3.92
N ASP A 205 -40.19 -7.64 3.27
CA ASP A 205 -41.32 -8.31 3.93
C ASP A 205 -40.90 -9.76 4.23
N TYR A 206 -40.15 -9.93 5.33
CA TYR A 206 -39.77 -11.24 5.83
C TYR A 206 -41.02 -11.92 6.36
N LYS A 207 -41.61 -12.82 5.57
CA LYS A 207 -42.50 -13.85 6.12
C LYS A 207 -41.63 -14.74 7.01
N PRO A 208 -41.86 -14.78 8.34
CA PRO A 208 -41.19 -15.75 9.17
C PRO A 208 -41.42 -17.12 8.54
N LYS A 209 -40.36 -17.81 8.16
CA LYS A 209 -40.48 -19.24 7.85
C LYS A 209 -41.02 -19.83 9.14
N GLU A 210 -42.29 -20.24 9.14
CA GLU A 210 -42.89 -20.93 10.27
C GLU A 210 -41.87 -21.97 10.72
N ALA A 211 -41.55 -21.96 12.01
CA ALA A 211 -40.69 -22.97 12.57
C ALA A 211 -41.40 -24.30 12.30
N GLY A 212 -41.01 -24.98 11.21
CA GLY A 212 -41.48 -26.31 10.91
C GLY A 212 -41.31 -27.13 12.17
N PRO A 213 -42.30 -27.97 12.52
CA PRO A 213 -42.36 -28.62 13.82
C PRO A 213 -40.99 -29.23 14.10
N LYS A 214 -40.38 -28.81 15.22
CA LYS A 214 -39.11 -29.37 15.67
C LYS A 214 -39.33 -30.88 15.78
N LYS A 215 -38.86 -31.65 14.80
CA LYS A 215 -38.68 -33.10 14.89
C LYS A 215 -37.53 -33.35 15.87
N GLY A 216 -37.76 -33.05 17.14
CA GLY A 216 -37.12 -33.79 18.22
C GLY A 216 -37.81 -35.15 18.32
N PRO A 217 -37.09 -36.20 18.75
CA PRO A 217 -37.72 -37.50 19.00
C PRO A 217 -38.91 -37.29 19.95
N ALA A 218 -40.07 -37.85 19.58
CA ALA A 218 -41.28 -37.77 20.39
C ALA A 218 -40.98 -38.32 21.79
N ALA A 219 -41.06 -37.45 22.80
CA ALA A 219 -40.96 -37.88 24.18
C ALA A 219 -42.16 -38.79 24.50
N PRO A 220 -41.95 -39.91 25.22
CA PRO A 220 -43.02 -40.84 25.55
C PRO A 220 -44.12 -40.13 26.36
N ALA A 221 -45.37 -40.41 26.02
CA ALA A 221 -46.58 -39.69 26.42
C ALA A 221 -46.94 -39.72 27.92
N ASN A 222 -46.01 -40.09 28.80
CA ASN A 222 -46.30 -40.27 30.23
C ASN A 222 -45.20 -39.74 31.17
N GLN A 223 -44.53 -38.65 30.82
CA GLN A 223 -43.69 -37.91 31.77
C GLN A 223 -44.24 -36.50 32.01
N PRO A 224 -44.34 -36.05 33.27
CA PRO A 224 -44.76 -34.69 33.57
C PRO A 224 -43.76 -33.70 32.99
N SER A 225 -44.27 -32.67 32.33
CA SER A 225 -43.49 -31.57 31.77
C SER A 225 -42.59 -30.94 32.84
N ILE A 226 -41.39 -30.48 32.47
CA ILE A 226 -40.49 -29.75 33.38
C ILE A 226 -41.16 -28.49 33.95
N ALA A 227 -42.19 -27.96 33.29
CA ALA A 227 -43.02 -26.86 33.77
C ALA A 227 -43.79 -27.19 35.07
N SER A 228 -44.06 -28.49 35.32
CA SER A 228 -44.72 -28.95 36.55
C SER A 228 -43.78 -28.88 37.77
N PHE A 229 -42.47 -28.90 37.56
CA PHE A 229 -41.46 -28.89 38.63
C PHE A 229 -41.25 -27.51 39.28
N PHE A 230 -41.53 -26.43 38.55
CA PHE A 230 -41.33 -25.05 39.03
C PHE A 230 -42.59 -24.40 39.59
N LYS A 231 -43.72 -25.11 39.62
CA LYS A 231 -44.97 -24.59 40.19
C LYS A 231 -44.90 -24.75 41.71
N LYS A 232 -44.53 -23.68 42.41
CA LYS A 232 -44.55 -23.66 43.89
C LYS A 232 -45.94 -24.07 44.41
N PRO A 233 -46.03 -24.93 45.43
CA PRO A 233 -47.31 -25.29 46.03
C PRO A 233 -47.97 -24.05 46.62
N LYS A 234 -49.26 -23.89 46.34
CA LYS A 234 -50.12 -22.84 46.88
C LYS A 234 -50.22 -23.04 48.40
N PRO A 235 -50.03 -22.01 49.24
CA PRO A 235 -50.30 -22.14 50.66
C PRO A 235 -51.79 -22.40 50.84
N GLU A 236 -52.12 -23.55 51.42
CA GLU A 236 -53.47 -23.87 51.88
C GLU A 236 -53.82 -22.88 52.99
N ALA A 237 -54.85 -22.09 52.73
CA ALA A 237 -55.56 -21.35 53.76
C ALA A 237 -56.70 -22.23 54.28
N GLU A 238 -57.06 -21.98 55.54
CA GLU A 238 -58.14 -22.54 56.37
C GLU A 238 -57.67 -23.63 57.34
N ALA A 239 -57.92 -23.55 58.65
CA ALA A 239 -58.96 -22.80 59.39
C ALA A 239 -58.44 -22.19 60.70
#